data_AF-A0AAU6HE86-F1
#
_entry.id   AF-A0AAU6HE86-F1
#
_cell.length_a   1.000
_cell.length_b   1.000
_cell.length_c   1.000
_cell.angle_alpha   90.00
_cell.angle_beta   90.00
_cell.angle_gamma   90.00
#
_symmetry.space_group_name_H-M   'P 1'
#
loop_
_entity.id
_entity.type
_entity.pdbx_description
1 polymer ?
#
loop_
_entity_poly.entity_id
_entity_poly.type
_entity_poly.pdbx_seq_one_letter_code
_entity_poly.pdbx_strand_id
1 'polypeptide(L)'
;MGSRAVAWLAARRDRIDPAHAAPNGVLFARKALLETAFLVGLRARLDPAPLDGDHAALLDTIQDIAARPSYRELIARDEAALLLYAGTYAALRLCGREDPEFRTLIQQAVSGGYAAAFERIPYRQLDLLHTLELCGIAHTLPSMAEVMPFTLLHNSPNVLKLADRDIYALTHTIFYVTDFGLRRPSGPRSFDQGAAVELLEALLVLTRGQGNADLVGELLCCLLCLGVRDSEEACRAWEFLLSVQEADGRVNGPQGVVHPGLTDGDDAYGHWATGYHTTIVAALAALLDRSPRVLRTARPTALPSRQDVAQPLRRAVEWLARTVRRHDPARWLPAAAAAAHAADALGEPALTRPLLLDCAARLAEADAAVWQEHGMEVVGAFASGLRAHGITCVSLDGFLTSTAAAVELLDTVPAQAAPSVQRLADLGLLSPRRAAALTGGGTTAPLAAPEAATGDLPGAWRNYHLGKIAGIVRDLARRGGAAHRLTRDAVAFLLAQQSPCGAFGRPACDDPEERERAMLSWTQSVVTALAAVHAAGGPGPAPTTTDASAPAETGSPVA
;
A
#
# COMPACT_ATOMS: atom_id res chain seq x y z
N MET A 1 -14.75 6.86 21.19
CA MET A 1 -13.81 7.63 20.36
C MET A 1 -14.44 8.91 19.81
N GLY A 2 -15.47 8.81 18.96
CA GLY A 2 -16.06 9.97 18.26
C GLY A 2 -16.52 11.13 19.16
N SER A 3 -17.24 10.88 20.25
CA SER A 3 -17.72 11.96 21.14
C SER A 3 -16.58 12.76 21.77
N ARG A 4 -15.46 12.09 22.15
CA ARG A 4 -14.28 12.77 22.70
C ARG A 4 -13.59 13.64 21.65
N ALA A 5 -13.51 13.16 20.41
CA ALA A 5 -12.92 13.92 19.31
C ALA A 5 -13.73 15.19 19.01
N VAL A 6 -15.07 15.10 18.99
CA VAL A 6 -15.93 16.28 18.78
C VAL A 6 -15.84 17.25 19.96
N ALA A 7 -15.84 16.76 21.20
CA ALA A 7 -15.65 17.60 22.38
C ALA A 7 -14.31 18.37 22.34
N TRP A 8 -13.24 17.70 21.90
CA TRP A 8 -11.93 18.32 21.73
C TRP A 8 -11.96 19.48 20.72
N LEU A 9 -12.65 19.29 19.59
CA LEU A 9 -12.82 20.31 18.54
C LEU A 9 -13.67 21.48 19.05
N ALA A 10 -14.80 21.20 19.70
CA ALA A 10 -15.69 22.23 20.23
C ALA A 10 -15.02 23.09 21.32
N ALA A 11 -14.17 22.48 22.16
CA ALA A 11 -13.39 23.21 23.15
C ALA A 11 -12.37 24.20 22.55
N ARG A 12 -12.04 24.06 21.25
CA ARG A 12 -11.02 24.86 20.54
C ARG A 12 -11.59 25.55 19.30
N ARG A 13 -12.92 25.75 19.27
CA ARG A 13 -13.65 26.35 18.15
C ARG A 13 -13.27 27.81 17.87
N ASP A 14 -12.65 28.50 18.81
CA ASP A 14 -12.07 29.84 18.61
C ASP A 14 -10.90 29.82 17.62
N ARG A 15 -10.19 28.69 17.50
CA ARG A 15 -9.00 28.54 16.64
C ARG A 15 -9.33 28.36 15.16
N ILE A 16 -10.59 28.09 14.80
CA ILE A 16 -11.02 27.97 13.40
C ILE A 16 -11.41 29.32 12.79
N ASP A 17 -11.49 30.40 13.57
CA ASP A 17 -11.87 31.73 13.07
C ASP A 17 -10.68 32.41 12.35
N PRO A 18 -10.76 32.64 11.03
CA PRO A 18 -9.68 33.30 10.29
C PRO A 18 -9.39 34.74 10.75
N ALA A 19 -10.33 35.40 11.44
CA ALA A 19 -10.13 36.75 11.97
C ALA A 19 -9.22 36.78 13.20
N HIS A 20 -9.08 35.66 13.91
CA HIS A 20 -8.18 35.52 15.06
C HIS A 20 -6.84 34.90 14.68
N ALA A 21 -6.69 34.41 13.45
CA ALA A 21 -5.46 33.81 12.98
C ALA A 21 -4.39 34.87 12.68
N ALA A 22 -3.13 34.56 12.99
CA ALA A 22 -2.00 35.33 12.51
C ALA A 22 -1.97 35.37 10.97
N PRO A 23 -1.38 36.40 10.32
CA PRO A 23 -1.42 36.55 8.86
C PRO A 23 -0.99 35.31 8.06
N ASN A 24 0.02 34.58 8.54
CA ASN A 24 0.51 33.32 7.97
C ASN A 24 -0.40 32.11 8.27
N GLY A 25 -1.28 32.20 9.26
CA GLY A 25 -2.21 31.15 9.69
C GLY A 25 -3.63 31.29 9.12
N VAL A 26 -3.96 32.38 8.43
CA VAL A 26 -5.33 32.63 7.92
C VAL A 26 -5.81 31.53 6.98
N LEU A 27 -4.98 31.09 6.02
CA LEU A 27 -5.35 30.00 5.10
C LEU A 27 -5.60 28.69 5.83
N PHE A 28 -4.80 28.41 6.86
CA PHE A 28 -4.94 27.22 7.69
C PHE A 28 -6.24 27.26 8.50
N ALA A 29 -6.56 28.39 9.15
CA ALA A 29 -7.81 28.58 9.87
C ALA A 29 -9.03 28.45 8.96
N ARG A 30 -8.97 28.97 7.73
CA ARG A 30 -10.05 28.79 6.74
C ARG A 30 -10.26 27.32 6.37
N LYS A 31 -9.17 26.57 6.18
CA LYS A 31 -9.25 25.13 5.94
C LYS A 31 -9.88 24.41 7.14
N ALA A 32 -9.44 24.72 8.36
CA ALA A 32 -9.98 24.13 9.57
C ALA A 32 -11.47 24.45 9.78
N LEU A 33 -11.90 25.68 9.48
CA LEU A 33 -13.30 26.09 9.48
C LEU A 33 -14.12 25.25 8.51
N LEU A 34 -13.67 25.13 7.26
CA LEU A 34 -14.35 24.35 6.23
C LEU A 34 -14.51 22.88 6.63
N GLU A 35 -13.44 22.23 7.08
CA GLU A 35 -13.45 20.81 7.46
C GLU A 35 -14.35 20.57 8.68
N THR A 36 -14.32 21.49 9.65
CA THR A 36 -15.21 21.44 10.82
C THR A 36 -16.67 21.65 10.41
N ALA A 37 -16.94 22.57 9.48
CA ALA A 37 -18.27 22.78 8.93
C ALA A 37 -18.78 21.51 8.23
N PHE A 38 -17.96 20.88 7.39
CA PHE A 38 -18.31 19.62 6.75
C PHE A 38 -18.62 18.51 7.75
N LEU A 39 -17.85 18.35 8.83
CA LEU A 39 -18.15 17.38 9.89
C LEU A 39 -19.54 17.61 10.50
N VAL A 40 -19.90 18.86 10.82
CA VAL A 40 -21.20 19.22 11.38
C VAL A 40 -22.34 19.01 10.37
N GLY A 41 -22.16 19.46 9.13
CA GLY A 41 -23.12 19.26 8.05
C GLY A 41 -23.37 17.79 7.74
N LEU A 42 -22.31 16.98 7.70
CA LEU A 42 -22.42 15.53 7.56
C LEU A 42 -23.07 14.88 8.79
N ARG A 43 -22.84 15.38 10.01
CA ARG A 43 -23.56 14.89 11.20
C ARG A 43 -25.08 15.10 11.07
N ALA A 44 -25.53 16.26 10.61
CA ALA A 44 -26.95 16.52 10.36
C ALA A 44 -27.52 15.62 9.25
N ARG A 45 -26.70 15.33 8.23
CA ARG A 45 -27.12 14.53 7.08
C ARG A 45 -27.11 13.02 7.34
N LEU A 46 -26.16 12.50 8.10
CA LEU A 46 -25.93 11.07 8.29
C LEU A 46 -26.66 10.49 9.49
N ASP A 47 -27.03 11.33 10.46
CA ASP A 47 -27.72 10.90 11.68
C ASP A 47 -28.98 11.76 11.88
N PRO A 48 -30.17 11.14 11.94
CA PRO A 48 -31.44 11.87 12.04
C PRO A 48 -31.63 12.59 13.39
N ALA A 49 -30.83 12.27 14.41
CA ALA A 49 -30.93 12.97 15.69
C ALA A 49 -30.54 14.45 15.52
N PRO A 50 -31.24 15.39 16.20
CA PRO A 50 -30.89 16.80 16.19
C PRO A 50 -29.43 17.07 16.54
N LEU A 51 -28.89 18.18 16.05
CA LEU A 51 -27.59 18.67 16.50
C LEU A 51 -27.74 19.24 17.91
N ASP A 52 -26.97 18.72 18.86
CA ASP A 52 -26.93 19.15 20.24
C ASP A 52 -25.48 19.27 20.76
N GLY A 53 -25.35 19.80 21.98
CA GLY A 53 -24.08 19.91 22.69
C GLY A 53 -22.95 20.50 21.85
N ASP A 54 -21.85 19.74 21.74
CA ASP A 54 -20.65 20.16 21.04
C ASP A 54 -20.86 20.43 19.55
N HIS A 55 -21.73 19.68 18.86
CA HIS A 55 -22.01 19.93 17.44
C HIS A 55 -22.81 21.22 17.24
N ALA A 56 -23.76 21.51 18.15
CA ALA A 56 -24.51 22.77 18.10
C ALA A 56 -23.59 23.97 18.34
N ALA A 57 -22.68 23.89 19.33
CA ALA A 57 -21.71 24.95 19.60
C ALA A 57 -20.76 25.21 18.41
N LEU A 58 -20.34 24.16 17.70
CA LEU A 58 -19.57 24.28 16.47
C LEU A 58 -20.41 24.93 15.36
N LEU A 59 -21.64 24.47 15.14
CA LEU A 59 -22.55 25.04 14.13
C LEU A 59 -22.75 26.54 14.33
N ASP A 60 -23.02 26.98 15.56
CA ASP A 60 -23.25 28.40 15.87
C ASP A 60 -22.00 29.22 15.53
N THR A 61 -20.80 28.74 15.90
CA THR A 61 -19.53 29.40 15.57
C THR A 61 -19.32 29.50 14.05
N ILE A 62 -19.59 28.43 13.30
CA ILE A 62 -19.47 28.41 11.84
C ILE A 62 -20.44 29.41 11.21
N GLN A 63 -21.68 29.43 11.69
CA GLN A 63 -22.72 30.34 11.21
C GLN A 63 -22.33 31.80 11.47
N ASP A 64 -21.83 32.12 12.67
CA ASP A 64 -21.39 33.46 13.03
C ASP A 64 -20.24 33.94 12.16
N ILE A 65 -19.27 33.08 11.83
CA ILE A 65 -18.17 33.42 10.92
C ILE A 65 -18.70 33.63 9.49
N ALA A 66 -19.54 32.72 8.98
CA ALA A 66 -20.11 32.78 7.64
C ALA A 66 -21.10 33.95 7.44
N ALA A 67 -21.67 34.47 8.52
CA ALA A 67 -22.55 35.65 8.52
C ALA A 67 -21.79 36.96 8.26
N ARG A 68 -20.46 36.98 8.42
CA ARG A 68 -19.67 38.21 8.28
C ARG A 68 -19.56 38.61 6.81
N PRO A 69 -19.87 39.86 6.44
CA PRO A 69 -19.69 40.36 5.07
C PRO A 69 -18.25 40.17 4.56
N SER A 70 -17.26 40.39 5.42
CA SER A 70 -15.84 40.21 5.09
C SER A 70 -15.45 38.77 4.74
N TYR A 71 -16.19 37.77 5.23
CA TYR A 71 -15.98 36.37 4.85
C TYR A 71 -16.56 36.09 3.45
N ARG A 72 -17.76 36.61 3.18
CA ARG A 72 -18.48 36.45 1.90
C ARG A 72 -17.80 37.17 0.74
N GLU A 73 -17.26 38.36 1.00
CA GLU A 73 -16.51 39.18 0.03
C GLU A 73 -15.38 38.39 -0.63
N LEU A 74 -14.77 37.45 0.08
CA LEU A 74 -13.64 36.67 -0.42
C LEU A 74 -14.01 35.80 -1.63
N ILE A 75 -15.26 35.35 -1.74
CA ILE A 75 -15.74 34.58 -2.91
C ILE A 75 -15.82 35.47 -4.13
N ALA A 76 -16.33 36.69 -3.94
CA ALA A 76 -16.46 37.66 -5.02
C ALA A 76 -15.10 38.16 -5.53
N ARG A 77 -14.07 38.12 -4.68
CA ARG A 77 -12.72 38.60 -5.01
C ARG A 77 -11.79 37.52 -5.54
N ASP A 78 -12.00 36.27 -5.13
CA ASP A 78 -11.12 35.16 -5.44
C ASP A 78 -11.93 33.91 -5.80
N GLU A 79 -12.32 33.83 -7.08
CA GLU A 79 -13.03 32.67 -7.63
C GLU A 79 -12.17 31.39 -7.59
N ALA A 80 -10.85 31.48 -7.45
CA ALA A 80 -10.00 30.30 -7.26
C ALA A 80 -10.19 29.69 -5.86
N ALA A 81 -10.55 30.51 -4.87
CA ALA A 81 -10.91 30.07 -3.53
C ALA A 81 -12.40 29.70 -3.38
N LEU A 82 -13.18 29.67 -4.47
CA LEU A 82 -14.60 29.30 -4.46
C LEU A 82 -14.87 28.02 -3.65
N LEU A 83 -14.04 26.99 -3.83
CA LEU A 83 -14.17 25.71 -3.13
C LEU A 83 -14.10 25.87 -1.60
N LEU A 84 -13.17 26.72 -1.13
CA LEU A 84 -12.92 26.92 0.30
C LEU A 84 -14.12 27.51 1.03
N TYR A 85 -14.87 28.39 0.36
CA TYR A 85 -16.00 29.09 0.97
C TYR A 85 -17.35 28.46 0.62
N ALA A 86 -17.52 27.96 -0.61
CA ALA A 86 -18.75 27.29 -1.02
C ALA A 86 -19.01 26.03 -0.18
N GLY A 87 -17.96 25.33 0.26
CA GLY A 87 -18.13 24.19 1.16
C GLY A 87 -18.66 24.56 2.55
N THR A 88 -18.31 25.74 3.09
CA THR A 88 -18.91 26.24 4.33
C THR A 88 -20.42 26.49 4.16
N TYR A 89 -20.82 27.10 3.03
CA TYR A 89 -22.23 27.26 2.70
C TYR A 89 -22.94 25.91 2.50
N ALA A 90 -22.32 24.96 1.80
CA ALA A 90 -22.84 23.61 1.62
C ALA A 90 -23.14 22.94 2.97
N ALA A 91 -22.20 23.01 3.90
CA ALA A 91 -22.36 22.46 5.25
C ALA A 91 -23.50 23.12 6.05
N LEU A 92 -23.62 24.45 5.99
CA LEU A 92 -24.72 25.19 6.62
C LEU A 92 -26.08 24.78 6.02
N ARG A 93 -26.15 24.66 4.69
CA ARG A 93 -27.35 24.20 3.99
C ARG A 93 -27.77 22.79 4.41
N LEU A 94 -26.82 21.87 4.59
CA LEU A 94 -27.11 20.53 5.15
C LEU A 94 -27.70 20.58 6.55
N CYS A 95 -27.42 21.63 7.32
CA CYS A 95 -28.01 21.89 8.64
C CYS A 95 -29.33 22.68 8.58
N GLY A 96 -29.88 22.93 7.38
CA GLY A 96 -31.09 23.76 7.20
C GLY A 96 -30.86 25.26 7.40
N ARG A 97 -29.61 25.73 7.32
CA ARG A 97 -29.23 27.14 7.42
C ARG A 97 -28.86 27.67 6.02
N GLU A 98 -29.87 28.09 5.26
CA GLU A 98 -29.63 28.72 3.97
C GLU A 98 -29.48 30.24 4.11
N ASP A 99 -28.55 30.81 3.35
CA ASP A 99 -28.38 32.26 3.21
C ASP A 99 -28.50 32.66 1.73
N PRO A 100 -29.56 33.39 1.34
CA PRO A 100 -29.78 33.77 -0.06
C PRO A 100 -28.67 34.63 -0.67
N GLU A 101 -28.04 35.50 0.13
CA GLU A 101 -26.95 36.36 -0.33
C GLU A 101 -25.70 35.52 -0.61
N PHE A 102 -25.32 34.64 0.32
CA PHE A 102 -24.19 33.73 0.14
C PHE A 102 -24.42 32.83 -1.09
N ARG A 103 -25.63 32.27 -1.25
CA ARG A 103 -26.01 31.49 -2.44
C ARG A 103 -25.84 32.30 -3.73
N THR A 104 -26.23 33.56 -3.72
CA THR A 104 -26.12 34.46 -4.89
C THR A 104 -24.67 34.68 -5.29
N LEU A 105 -23.78 34.91 -4.32
CA LEU A 105 -22.35 35.09 -4.58
C LEU A 105 -21.71 33.83 -5.18
N ILE A 106 -22.05 32.65 -4.67
CA ILE A 106 -21.58 31.37 -5.23
C ILE A 106 -22.10 31.20 -6.67
N GLN A 107 -23.38 31.48 -6.90
CA GLN A 107 -23.95 31.39 -8.25
C GLN A 107 -23.26 32.35 -9.22
N GLN A 108 -22.97 33.58 -8.81
CA GLN A 108 -22.25 34.56 -9.62
C GLN A 108 -20.83 34.08 -9.98
N ALA A 109 -20.07 33.57 -9.01
CA ALA A 109 -18.73 33.03 -9.26
C ALA A 109 -18.76 31.83 -10.22
N VAL A 110 -19.74 30.93 -10.10
CA VAL A 110 -19.89 29.81 -11.05
C VAL A 110 -20.29 30.31 -12.44
N SER A 111 -21.25 31.23 -12.53
CA SER A 111 -21.74 31.80 -13.79
C SER A 111 -20.70 32.67 -14.51
N GLY A 112 -19.71 33.22 -13.79
CA GLY A 112 -18.58 33.95 -14.37
C GLY A 112 -17.66 33.07 -15.24
N GLY A 113 -17.75 31.75 -15.11
CA GLY A 113 -17.06 30.79 -15.98
C GLY A 113 -15.58 30.57 -15.66
N TYR A 114 -14.94 31.41 -14.84
CA TYR A 114 -13.54 31.22 -14.44
C TYR A 114 -13.34 29.91 -13.68
N ALA A 115 -14.33 29.50 -12.87
CA ALA A 115 -14.34 28.20 -12.20
C ALA A 115 -14.20 27.03 -13.20
N ALA A 116 -14.68 27.15 -14.44
CA ALA A 116 -14.51 26.13 -15.48
C ALA A 116 -13.15 26.21 -16.19
N ALA A 117 -12.52 27.38 -16.22
CA ALA A 117 -11.26 27.62 -16.91
C ALA A 117 -10.02 27.24 -16.07
N PHE A 118 -10.15 27.17 -14.75
CA PHE A 118 -9.03 26.86 -13.87
C PHE A 118 -8.59 25.39 -13.96
N GLU A 119 -7.30 25.16 -14.22
CA GLU A 119 -6.72 23.82 -14.31
C GLU A 119 -6.77 23.14 -12.93
N ARG A 120 -7.54 22.03 -12.85
CA ARG A 120 -7.63 21.22 -11.63
C ARG A 120 -7.24 19.79 -11.90
N ILE A 121 -6.50 19.23 -10.96
CA ILE A 121 -6.31 17.79 -10.88
C ILE A 121 -7.66 17.09 -10.64
N PRO A 122 -7.89 15.89 -11.17
CA PRO A 122 -9.24 15.30 -11.25
C PRO A 122 -10.00 15.21 -9.93
N TYR A 123 -9.36 14.84 -8.82
CA TYR A 123 -10.06 14.75 -7.53
C TYR A 123 -10.50 16.13 -6.98
N ARG A 124 -9.78 17.21 -7.32
CA ARG A 124 -10.18 18.59 -6.98
C ARG A 124 -11.31 19.10 -7.86
N GLN A 125 -11.41 18.59 -9.08
CA GLN A 125 -12.60 18.83 -9.90
C GLN A 125 -13.82 18.12 -9.30
N LEU A 126 -13.67 16.89 -8.82
CA LEU A 126 -14.75 16.17 -8.10
C LEU A 126 -15.18 16.88 -6.81
N ASP A 127 -14.23 17.45 -6.06
CA ASP A 127 -14.45 18.28 -4.88
C ASP A 127 -15.38 19.47 -5.17
N LEU A 128 -15.07 20.21 -6.25
CA LEU A 128 -15.89 21.32 -6.73
C LEU A 128 -17.29 20.86 -7.14
N LEU A 129 -17.38 19.81 -7.96
CA LEU A 129 -18.66 19.28 -8.43
C LEU A 129 -19.56 18.83 -7.27
N HIS A 130 -18.98 18.13 -6.29
CA HIS A 130 -19.70 17.66 -5.10
C HIS A 130 -20.16 18.84 -4.25
N THR A 131 -19.27 19.80 -4.02
CA THR A 131 -19.62 21.01 -3.28
C THR A 131 -20.77 21.78 -3.95
N LEU A 132 -20.75 21.96 -5.28
CA LEU A 132 -21.83 22.65 -6.00
C LEU A 132 -23.16 21.87 -5.96
N GLU A 133 -23.11 20.54 -6.02
CA GLU A 133 -24.28 19.67 -5.81
C GLU A 133 -24.88 19.90 -4.40
N LEU A 134 -24.05 19.92 -3.36
CA LEU A 134 -24.48 20.21 -2.00
C LEU A 134 -25.01 21.64 -1.82
N CYS A 135 -24.46 22.61 -2.54
CA CYS A 135 -24.95 23.98 -2.57
C CYS A 135 -26.29 24.13 -3.32
N GLY A 136 -26.65 23.17 -4.19
CA GLY A 136 -27.82 23.29 -5.07
C GLY A 136 -27.64 24.38 -6.12
N ILE A 137 -26.42 24.48 -6.66
CA ILE A 137 -26.03 25.46 -7.68
C ILE A 137 -25.95 24.77 -9.02
N ALA A 138 -26.72 25.26 -9.99
CA ALA A 138 -26.67 24.76 -11.36
C ALA A 138 -25.38 25.24 -12.06
N HIS A 139 -24.77 24.36 -12.84
CA HIS A 139 -23.54 24.63 -13.57
C HIS A 139 -23.47 23.85 -14.88
N THR A 140 -22.56 24.26 -15.77
CA THR A 140 -22.27 23.60 -17.06
C THR A 140 -20.96 22.79 -17.04
N LEU A 141 -20.33 22.65 -15.87
CA LEU A 141 -19.13 21.82 -15.68
C LEU A 141 -19.42 20.33 -16.01
N PRO A 142 -18.39 19.54 -16.34
CA PRO A 142 -18.53 18.10 -16.56
C PRO A 142 -19.18 17.38 -15.38
N SER A 143 -19.88 16.29 -15.64
CA SER A 143 -20.39 15.41 -14.59
C SER A 143 -19.26 14.69 -13.86
N MET A 144 -19.52 14.25 -12.63
CA MET A 144 -18.55 13.42 -11.89
C MET A 144 -18.18 12.13 -12.63
N ALA A 145 -19.14 11.55 -13.37
CA ALA A 145 -18.92 10.33 -14.15
C ALA A 145 -17.92 10.55 -15.28
N GLU A 146 -17.89 11.75 -15.88
CA GLU A 146 -16.93 12.13 -16.92
C GLU A 146 -15.53 12.42 -16.35
N VAL A 147 -15.44 12.90 -15.10
CA VAL A 147 -14.15 13.20 -14.45
C VAL A 147 -13.50 11.96 -13.84
N MET A 148 -14.30 11.02 -13.33
CA MET A 148 -13.82 9.85 -12.58
C MET A 148 -12.74 9.02 -13.30
N PRO A 149 -12.82 8.74 -14.63
CA PRO A 149 -11.80 7.97 -15.36
C PRO A 149 -10.39 8.53 -15.28
N PHE A 150 -10.25 9.83 -15.03
CA PHE A 150 -8.95 10.51 -14.94
C PHE A 150 -8.35 10.47 -13.53
N THR A 151 -9.07 9.95 -12.53
CA THR A 151 -8.58 9.88 -11.15
C THR A 151 -7.58 8.74 -10.94
N LEU A 152 -6.72 8.87 -9.93
CA LEU A 152 -5.86 7.77 -9.49
C LEU A 152 -6.69 6.54 -9.14
N LEU A 153 -7.82 6.70 -8.45
CA LEU A 153 -8.66 5.59 -8.01
C LEU A 153 -9.10 4.70 -9.19
N HIS A 154 -9.50 5.31 -10.32
CA HIS A 154 -9.89 4.56 -11.51
C HIS A 154 -8.74 3.76 -12.13
N ASN A 155 -7.53 4.30 -12.07
CA ASN A 155 -6.36 3.74 -12.75
C ASN A 155 -5.60 2.68 -11.91
N SER A 156 -6.16 2.26 -10.76
CA SER A 156 -5.63 1.20 -9.87
C SER A 156 -4.10 1.28 -9.66
N PRO A 157 -3.60 2.34 -9.03
CA PRO A 157 -2.18 2.62 -8.95
C PRO A 157 -1.44 1.53 -8.16
N ASN A 158 -0.13 1.47 -8.37
CA ASN A 158 0.75 0.63 -7.58
C ASN A 158 0.96 1.27 -6.20
N VAL A 159 0.56 0.57 -5.13
CA VAL A 159 0.59 1.09 -3.74
C VAL A 159 1.97 1.54 -3.27
N LEU A 160 3.05 0.94 -3.78
CA LEU A 160 4.40 1.29 -3.35
C LEU A 160 4.87 2.64 -3.89
N LYS A 161 4.26 3.11 -4.98
CA LYS A 161 4.67 4.34 -5.66
C LYS A 161 3.88 5.56 -5.17
N LEU A 162 2.88 5.36 -4.31
CA LEU A 162 2.04 6.43 -3.81
C LEU A 162 2.75 7.21 -2.71
N ALA A 163 2.81 8.52 -2.86
CA ALA A 163 3.11 9.44 -1.77
C ALA A 163 1.83 9.77 -1.00
N ASP A 164 1.97 10.34 0.19
CA ASP A 164 0.85 10.73 1.05
C ASP A 164 -0.19 11.60 0.31
N ARG A 165 0.27 12.56 -0.51
CA ARG A 165 -0.59 13.39 -1.37
C ARG A 165 -1.44 12.59 -2.37
N ASP A 166 -0.93 11.47 -2.86
CA ASP A 166 -1.63 10.60 -3.80
C ASP A 166 -2.68 9.76 -3.05
N ILE A 167 -2.38 9.37 -1.80
CA ILE A 167 -3.34 8.70 -0.91
C ILE A 167 -4.48 9.64 -0.56
N TYR A 168 -4.21 10.91 -0.21
CA TYR A 168 -5.26 11.91 -0.03
C TYR A 168 -6.11 12.11 -1.30
N ALA A 169 -5.48 12.10 -2.48
CA ALA A 169 -6.23 12.19 -3.73
C ALA A 169 -7.19 10.99 -3.91
N LEU A 170 -6.80 9.78 -3.48
CA LEU A 170 -7.67 8.61 -3.47
C LEU A 170 -8.83 8.78 -2.47
N THR A 171 -8.55 9.22 -1.25
CA THR A 171 -9.56 9.30 -0.19
C THR A 171 -10.63 10.33 -0.51
N HIS A 172 -10.22 11.52 -0.93
CA HIS A 172 -11.09 12.58 -1.39
C HIS A 172 -11.93 12.16 -2.61
N THR A 173 -11.33 11.46 -3.57
CA THR A 173 -12.09 10.91 -4.71
C THR A 173 -13.25 10.04 -4.21
N ILE A 174 -12.99 9.12 -3.27
CA ILE A 174 -14.01 8.22 -2.72
C ILE A 174 -15.10 9.01 -1.98
N PHE A 175 -14.74 9.97 -1.15
CA PHE A 175 -15.71 10.79 -0.42
C PHE A 175 -16.70 11.48 -1.36
N TYR A 176 -16.21 12.12 -2.43
CA TYR A 176 -17.06 12.86 -3.34
C TYR A 176 -17.94 11.96 -4.21
N VAL A 177 -17.37 10.90 -4.79
CA VAL A 177 -18.13 10.00 -5.69
C VAL A 177 -19.14 9.12 -4.95
N THR A 178 -18.94 8.89 -3.64
CA THR A 178 -19.89 8.15 -2.79
C THR A 178 -20.81 9.06 -2.01
N ASP A 179 -20.63 10.39 -2.09
CA ASP A 179 -21.30 11.36 -1.22
C ASP A 179 -21.23 10.93 0.26
N PHE A 180 -20.01 10.65 0.71
CA PHE A 180 -19.72 10.13 2.06
C PHE A 180 -20.53 8.86 2.40
N GLY A 181 -20.62 7.94 1.44
CA GLY A 181 -21.29 6.65 1.58
C GLY A 181 -22.81 6.66 1.46
N LEU A 182 -23.41 7.78 1.06
CA LEU A 182 -24.86 7.87 0.80
C LEU A 182 -25.26 7.32 -0.57
N ARG A 183 -24.31 7.15 -1.48
CA ARG A 183 -24.54 6.56 -2.81
C ARG A 183 -23.38 5.67 -3.23
N ARG A 184 -23.67 4.75 -4.16
CA ARG A 184 -22.61 4.00 -4.85
C ARG A 184 -21.89 4.93 -5.84
N PRO A 185 -20.57 4.73 -6.07
CA PRO A 185 -19.86 5.48 -7.09
C PRO A 185 -20.56 5.38 -8.44
N SER A 186 -20.97 6.52 -9.00
CA SER A 186 -21.65 6.61 -10.30
C SER A 186 -20.68 6.60 -11.48
N GLY A 187 -19.60 5.81 -11.39
CA GLY A 187 -18.53 5.74 -12.40
C GLY A 187 -18.94 4.96 -13.65
N PRO A 188 -18.08 4.95 -14.69
CA PRO A 188 -18.25 4.03 -15.82
C PRO A 188 -18.36 2.59 -15.32
N ARG A 189 -19.01 1.70 -16.11
CA ARG A 189 -19.18 0.27 -15.78
C ARG A 189 -17.85 -0.46 -15.47
N SER A 190 -16.71 0.13 -15.81
CA SER A 190 -15.36 -0.37 -15.53
C SER A 190 -14.84 -0.09 -14.12
N PHE A 191 -15.54 0.66 -13.25
CA PHE A 191 -15.10 0.84 -11.87
C PHE A 191 -15.23 -0.47 -11.08
N ASP A 192 -14.09 -1.04 -10.70
CA ASP A 192 -14.01 -2.24 -9.87
C ASP A 192 -13.93 -1.86 -8.39
N GLN A 193 -15.07 -1.96 -7.69
CA GLN A 193 -15.14 -1.72 -6.25
C GLN A 193 -14.29 -2.73 -5.44
N GLY A 194 -14.15 -3.97 -5.91
CA GLY A 194 -13.30 -4.98 -5.28
C GLY A 194 -11.83 -4.57 -5.30
N ALA A 195 -11.34 -4.13 -6.46
CA ALA A 195 -9.97 -3.61 -6.59
C ALA A 195 -9.74 -2.35 -5.74
N ALA A 196 -10.74 -1.46 -5.64
CA ALA A 196 -10.65 -0.28 -4.77
C ALA A 196 -10.56 -0.65 -3.28
N VAL A 197 -11.37 -1.61 -2.81
CA VAL A 197 -11.30 -2.10 -1.42
C VAL A 197 -9.95 -2.73 -1.12
N GLU A 198 -9.44 -3.57 -2.03
CA GLU A 198 -8.13 -4.21 -1.85
C GLU A 198 -6.97 -3.20 -1.84
N LEU A 199 -7.09 -2.13 -2.64
CA LEU A 199 -6.16 -1.00 -2.63
C LEU A 199 -6.16 -0.28 -1.26
N LEU A 200 -7.34 0.01 -0.71
CA LEU A 200 -7.47 0.68 0.59
C LEU A 200 -6.92 -0.18 1.74
N GLU A 201 -7.20 -1.48 1.75
CA GLU A 201 -6.68 -2.40 2.77
C GLU A 201 -5.15 -2.50 2.73
N ALA A 202 -4.55 -2.56 1.54
CA ALA A 202 -3.11 -2.51 1.40
C ALA A 202 -2.50 -1.19 1.89
N LEU A 203 -3.17 -0.06 1.64
CA LEU A 203 -2.74 1.25 2.13
C LEU A 203 -2.91 1.38 3.64
N LEU A 204 -3.92 0.75 4.25
CA LEU A 204 -4.07 0.69 5.70
C LEU A 204 -2.89 -0.01 6.35
N VAL A 205 -2.45 -1.15 5.81
CA VAL A 205 -1.26 -1.87 6.29
C VAL A 205 -0.01 -0.97 6.25
N LEU A 206 0.22 -0.26 5.13
CA LEU A 206 1.38 0.62 4.98
C LEU A 206 1.34 1.83 5.92
N THR A 207 0.21 2.54 5.95
CA THR A 207 0.07 3.79 6.74
C THR A 207 0.05 3.52 8.24
N ARG A 208 -0.51 2.39 8.69
CA ARG A 208 -0.36 1.88 10.07
C ARG A 208 1.10 1.61 10.41
N GLY A 209 1.82 0.90 9.54
CA GLY A 209 3.25 0.62 9.71
C GLY A 209 4.12 1.88 9.81
N GLN A 210 3.67 2.98 9.22
CA GLN A 210 4.30 4.31 9.31
C GLN A 210 3.84 5.14 10.51
N GLY A 211 2.84 4.67 11.28
CA GLY A 211 2.23 5.43 12.37
C GLY A 211 1.42 6.65 11.92
N ASN A 212 0.98 6.71 10.66
CA ASN A 212 0.24 7.86 10.11
C ASN A 212 -1.26 7.75 10.42
N ALA A 213 -1.67 8.19 11.62
CA ALA A 213 -3.07 8.13 12.06
C ALA A 213 -4.05 8.93 11.22
N ASP A 214 -3.58 9.96 10.55
CA ASP A 214 -4.40 10.75 9.63
C ASP A 214 -4.84 9.93 8.43
N LEU A 215 -3.88 9.37 7.69
CA LEU A 215 -4.19 8.52 6.54
C LEU A 215 -4.91 7.23 6.95
N VAL A 216 -4.62 6.66 8.13
CA VAL A 216 -5.38 5.51 8.63
C VAL A 216 -6.86 5.85 8.84
N GLY A 217 -7.15 7.01 9.43
CA GLY A 217 -8.52 7.48 9.60
C GLY A 217 -9.22 7.74 8.26
N GLU A 218 -8.52 8.37 7.31
CA GLU A 218 -9.02 8.69 5.97
C GLU A 218 -9.39 7.43 5.18
N LEU A 219 -8.49 6.44 5.17
CA LEU A 219 -8.69 5.16 4.49
C LEU A 219 -9.80 4.33 5.14
N LEU A 220 -9.91 4.38 6.47
CA LEU A 220 -11.03 3.76 7.19
C LEU A 220 -12.37 4.41 6.82
N CYS A 221 -12.44 5.74 6.77
CA CYS A 221 -13.62 6.45 6.27
C CYS A 221 -13.97 5.99 4.85
N CYS A 222 -12.98 5.79 3.97
CA CYS A 222 -13.19 5.32 2.61
C CYS A 222 -13.82 3.92 2.54
N LEU A 223 -13.35 2.97 3.36
CA LEU A 223 -13.98 1.64 3.43
C LEU A 223 -15.45 1.75 3.88
N LEU A 224 -15.73 2.58 4.88
CA LEU A 224 -17.09 2.84 5.36
C LEU A 224 -17.97 3.50 4.29
N CYS A 225 -17.41 4.44 3.51
CA CYS A 225 -18.07 5.08 2.38
C CYS A 225 -18.39 4.10 1.23
N LEU A 226 -17.56 3.08 1.02
CA LEU A 226 -17.85 1.97 0.10
C LEU A 226 -18.83 0.93 0.70
N GLY A 227 -19.18 1.11 1.97
CA GLY A 227 -20.12 0.28 2.72
C GLY A 227 -19.50 -0.97 3.35
N VAL A 228 -18.17 -1.12 3.30
CA VAL A 228 -17.42 -2.28 3.80
C VAL A 228 -17.12 -2.10 5.28
N ARG A 229 -17.50 -3.09 6.09
CA ARG A 229 -17.25 -3.13 7.55
C ARG A 229 -16.65 -4.46 8.01
N ASP A 230 -16.80 -5.49 7.21
CA ASP A 230 -16.26 -6.85 7.36
C ASP A 230 -14.84 -6.97 6.80
N SER A 231 -13.97 -6.01 7.15
CA SER A 231 -12.55 -6.01 6.79
C SER A 231 -11.70 -6.15 8.04
N GLU A 232 -10.79 -7.13 8.05
CA GLU A 232 -9.81 -7.29 9.14
C GLU A 232 -8.94 -6.04 9.28
N GLU A 233 -8.54 -5.43 8.17
CA GLU A 233 -7.71 -4.23 8.18
C GLU A 233 -8.49 -3.01 8.70
N ALA A 234 -9.81 -2.94 8.48
CA ALA A 234 -10.65 -1.93 9.13
C ALA A 234 -10.70 -2.11 10.66
N CYS A 235 -10.81 -3.36 11.14
CA CYS A 235 -10.79 -3.65 12.59
C CYS A 235 -9.45 -3.23 13.21
N ARG A 236 -8.34 -3.58 12.56
CA ARG A 236 -7.00 -3.15 13.00
C ARG A 236 -6.83 -1.64 12.93
N ALA A 237 -7.37 -0.96 11.91
CA ALA A 237 -7.37 0.50 11.83
C ALA A 237 -8.09 1.14 13.03
N TRP A 238 -9.24 0.60 13.43
CA TRP A 238 -9.95 1.03 14.64
C TRP A 238 -9.11 0.87 15.91
N GLU A 239 -8.50 -0.30 16.11
CA GLU A 239 -7.61 -0.57 17.25
C GLU A 239 -6.45 0.43 17.31
N PHE A 240 -5.86 0.75 16.15
CA PHE A 240 -4.79 1.72 16.05
C PHE A 240 -5.26 3.14 16.40
N LEU A 241 -6.37 3.62 15.83
CA LEU A 241 -6.89 4.95 16.14
C LEU A 241 -7.27 5.09 17.62
N LEU A 242 -7.80 4.02 18.23
CA LEU A 242 -8.10 3.99 19.65
C LEU A 242 -6.85 4.04 20.53
N SER A 243 -5.75 3.39 20.11
CA SER A 243 -4.50 3.35 20.89
C SER A 243 -3.73 4.67 20.84
N VAL A 244 -3.93 5.48 19.79
CA VAL A 244 -3.27 6.80 19.63
C VAL A 244 -4.17 7.99 19.99
N GLN A 245 -5.44 7.77 20.36
CA GLN A 245 -6.31 8.84 20.87
C GLN A 245 -5.89 9.23 22.29
N GLU A 246 -5.61 10.52 22.49
CA GLU A 246 -5.27 11.09 23.79
C GLU A 246 -6.49 11.14 24.73
N ALA A 247 -6.23 11.31 26.02
CA ALA A 247 -7.29 11.34 27.04
C ALA A 247 -8.31 12.47 26.82
N ASP A 248 -7.87 13.60 26.28
CA ASP A 248 -8.71 14.77 25.98
C ASP A 248 -9.50 14.63 24.65
N GLY A 249 -9.31 13.53 23.93
CA GLY A 249 -10.02 13.22 22.68
C GLY A 249 -9.25 13.53 21.40
N ARG A 250 -8.11 14.24 21.47
CA ARG A 250 -7.23 14.51 20.33
C ARG A 250 -6.73 13.21 19.71
N VAL A 251 -6.56 13.22 18.40
CA VAL A 251 -5.81 12.19 17.68
C VAL A 251 -4.63 12.89 17.01
N ASN A 252 -3.41 12.43 17.31
CA ASN A 252 -2.19 13.03 16.76
C ASN A 252 -2.10 12.78 15.24
N GLY A 253 -1.86 13.84 14.48
CA GLY A 253 -1.50 13.72 13.07
C GLY A 253 -0.03 13.31 12.86
N PRO A 254 0.37 13.04 11.61
CA PRO A 254 1.75 12.69 11.30
C PRO A 254 2.72 13.83 11.63
N GLN A 255 3.97 13.47 11.95
CA GLN A 255 5.02 14.44 12.22
C GLN A 255 5.30 15.32 10.99
N GLY A 256 5.56 16.62 11.21
CA GLY A 256 5.99 17.54 10.14
C GLY A 256 4.89 18.20 9.31
N VAL A 257 3.61 18.08 9.68
CA VAL A 257 2.48 18.75 8.99
C VAL A 257 2.43 20.27 9.25
N VAL A 258 3.08 20.75 10.32
CA VAL A 258 3.12 22.18 10.63
C VAL A 258 4.00 22.91 9.62
N HIS A 259 3.44 23.92 8.95
CA HIS A 259 4.20 24.78 8.07
C HIS A 259 5.39 25.38 8.84
N PRO A 260 6.63 25.36 8.32
CA PRO A 260 7.82 25.79 9.09
C PRO A 260 7.70 27.18 9.72
N GLY A 261 6.96 28.09 9.07
CA GLY A 261 6.68 29.45 9.57
C GLY A 261 5.62 29.56 10.67
N LEU A 262 5.06 28.46 11.18
CA LEU A 262 4.11 28.41 12.30
C LEU A 262 4.77 27.93 13.62
N THR A 263 6.10 27.73 13.62
CA THR A 263 6.86 27.14 14.74
C THR A 263 7.40 28.16 15.75
N ASP A 264 7.21 29.47 15.52
CA ASP A 264 7.69 30.50 16.45
C ASP A 264 6.77 30.62 17.68
N GLY A 265 6.97 29.73 18.66
CA GLY A 265 6.69 29.97 20.08
C GLY A 265 5.27 29.80 20.62
N ASP A 266 4.27 29.38 19.82
CA ASP A 266 2.93 29.04 20.31
C ASP A 266 2.71 27.52 20.32
N ASP A 267 3.20 26.86 21.38
CA ASP A 267 3.05 25.41 21.59
C ASP A 267 1.57 24.98 21.59
N ALA A 268 0.67 25.83 22.08
CA ALA A 268 -0.76 25.53 22.11
C ALA A 268 -1.37 25.52 20.70
N TYR A 269 -0.98 26.47 19.85
CA TYR A 269 -1.35 26.47 18.44
C TYR A 269 -0.72 25.29 17.70
N GLY A 270 0.56 24.99 17.91
CA GLY A 270 1.23 23.83 17.31
C GLY A 270 0.54 22.52 17.67
N HIS A 271 0.17 22.34 18.94
CA HIS A 271 -0.59 21.19 19.43
C HIS A 271 -1.97 21.06 18.76
N TRP A 272 -2.69 22.18 18.57
CA TRP A 272 -3.95 22.18 17.84
C TRP A 272 -3.76 21.90 16.34
N ALA A 273 -2.86 22.62 15.68
CA ALA A 273 -2.64 22.55 14.24
C ALA A 273 -2.19 21.15 13.78
N THR A 274 -1.41 20.43 14.60
CA THR A 274 -0.99 19.05 14.33
C THR A 274 -2.08 18.00 14.55
N GLY A 275 -3.12 18.29 15.32
CA GLY A 275 -4.13 17.31 15.73
C GLY A 275 -5.53 17.54 15.15
N TYR A 276 -5.86 18.75 14.71
CA TYR A 276 -7.25 19.09 14.40
C TYR A 276 -7.82 18.25 13.25
N HIS A 277 -7.08 18.10 12.15
CA HIS A 277 -7.55 17.38 10.95
C HIS A 277 -7.75 15.90 11.25
N THR A 278 -6.74 15.25 11.83
CA THR A 278 -6.83 13.84 12.22
C THR A 278 -7.94 13.59 13.24
N THR A 279 -8.20 14.54 14.14
CA THR A 279 -9.33 14.47 15.09
C THR A 279 -10.69 14.58 14.37
N ILE A 280 -10.81 15.44 13.35
CA ILE A 280 -12.01 15.52 12.48
C ILE A 280 -12.22 14.20 11.77
N VAL A 281 -11.19 13.63 11.16
CA VAL A 281 -11.25 12.36 10.42
C VAL A 281 -11.67 11.22 11.35
N ALA A 282 -11.11 11.15 12.57
CA ALA A 282 -11.49 10.16 13.57
C ALA A 282 -12.96 10.31 14.02
N ALA A 283 -13.44 11.55 14.20
CA ALA A 283 -14.84 11.82 14.48
C ALA A 283 -15.77 11.41 13.32
N LEU A 284 -15.34 11.68 12.08
CA LEU A 284 -16.04 11.33 10.85
C LEU A 284 -16.12 9.81 10.67
N ALA A 285 -15.04 9.06 10.86
CA ALA A 285 -15.04 7.61 10.83
C ALA A 285 -16.08 7.04 11.80
N ALA A 286 -16.12 7.56 13.03
CA ALA A 286 -17.06 7.11 14.04
C ALA A 286 -18.51 7.48 13.70
N LEU A 287 -18.73 8.55 12.94
CA LEU A 287 -20.04 8.96 12.44
C LEU A 287 -20.49 8.05 11.29
N LEU A 288 -19.63 7.79 10.32
CA LEU A 288 -19.91 6.92 9.17
C LEU A 288 -20.22 5.48 9.61
N ASP A 289 -19.48 4.96 10.59
CA ASP A 289 -19.66 3.60 11.08
C ASP A 289 -21.04 3.38 11.73
N ARG A 290 -21.42 4.30 12.64
CA ARG A 290 -22.70 4.23 13.37
C ARG A 290 -23.91 4.70 12.56
N SER A 291 -23.70 5.44 11.47
CA SER A 291 -24.78 6.03 10.70
C SER A 291 -25.71 4.95 10.13
N PRO A 292 -27.04 5.10 10.30
CA PRO A 292 -28.01 4.21 9.65
C PRO A 292 -28.22 4.54 8.17
N ARG A 293 -27.70 5.67 7.68
CA ARG A 293 -27.90 6.16 6.30
C ARG A 293 -26.78 5.75 5.35
N VAL A 294 -25.59 5.47 5.87
CA VAL A 294 -24.45 4.99 5.06
C VAL A 294 -24.77 3.60 4.52
N LEU A 295 -24.54 3.40 3.22
CA LEU A 295 -24.74 2.13 2.56
C LEU A 295 -23.93 1.01 3.24
N ARG A 296 -24.49 -0.20 3.25
CA ARG A 296 -23.80 -1.40 3.74
C ARG A 296 -23.70 -2.39 2.60
N THR A 297 -22.49 -2.87 2.35
CA THR A 297 -22.22 -3.87 1.33
C THR A 297 -21.35 -4.96 1.94
N ALA A 298 -21.55 -6.21 1.51
CA ALA A 298 -20.58 -7.25 1.82
C ALA A 298 -19.25 -6.90 1.13
N ARG A 299 -18.12 -7.24 1.76
CA ARG A 299 -16.80 -7.00 1.17
C ARG A 299 -16.73 -7.60 -0.25
N PRO A 300 -16.59 -6.77 -1.30
CA PRO A 300 -16.50 -7.27 -2.66
C PRO A 300 -15.20 -8.06 -2.83
N THR A 301 -15.28 -9.19 -3.52
CA THR A 301 -14.09 -9.98 -3.87
C THR A 301 -13.43 -9.33 -5.08
N ALA A 302 -12.19 -8.89 -4.94
CA ALA A 302 -11.38 -8.46 -6.07
C ALA A 302 -11.10 -9.65 -7.00
N LEU A 303 -11.10 -9.42 -8.32
CA LEU A 303 -10.69 -10.45 -9.26
C LEU A 303 -9.24 -10.85 -8.99
N PRO A 304 -8.94 -12.15 -8.87
CA PRO A 304 -7.57 -12.60 -8.69
C PRO A 304 -6.74 -12.23 -9.94
N SER A 305 -5.93 -11.18 -9.81
CA SER A 305 -4.86 -10.88 -10.76
C SER A 305 -3.62 -11.66 -10.32
N ARG A 306 -3.25 -12.69 -11.08
CA ARG A 306 -1.98 -13.39 -10.94
C ARG A 306 -0.97 -12.70 -11.86
N GLN A 307 0.17 -12.32 -11.30
CA GLN A 307 1.28 -11.86 -12.11
C GLN A 307 2.02 -13.05 -12.67
N ASP A 308 2.21 -13.07 -13.98
CA ASP A 308 3.08 -14.05 -14.62
C ASP A 308 4.54 -13.70 -14.31
N VAL A 309 5.11 -14.45 -13.36
CA VAL A 309 6.51 -14.34 -12.96
C VAL A 309 7.40 -15.36 -13.64
N ALA A 310 6.85 -16.35 -14.37
CA ALA A 310 7.62 -17.50 -14.84
C ALA A 310 8.65 -17.11 -15.90
N GLN A 311 8.21 -16.39 -16.95
CA GLN A 311 9.12 -15.94 -18.00
C GLN A 311 10.17 -14.92 -17.51
N PRO A 312 9.82 -13.90 -16.70
CA PRO A 312 10.82 -13.05 -16.06
C PRO A 312 11.82 -13.82 -15.20
N LEU A 313 11.36 -14.79 -14.40
CA LEU A 313 12.21 -15.62 -13.55
C LEU A 313 13.19 -16.45 -14.38
N ARG A 314 12.73 -17.11 -15.45
CA ARG A 314 13.56 -17.88 -16.38
C ARG A 314 14.71 -17.05 -16.95
N ARG A 315 14.42 -15.86 -17.48
CA ARG A 315 15.45 -14.95 -18.03
C ARG A 315 16.49 -14.54 -16.98
N ALA A 316 16.06 -14.34 -15.74
CA ALA A 316 16.96 -13.96 -14.67
C ALA A 316 17.85 -15.13 -14.21
N VAL A 317 17.32 -16.35 -14.18
CA VAL A 317 18.09 -17.58 -13.93
C VAL A 317 19.16 -17.77 -15.01
N GLU A 318 18.80 -17.64 -16.28
CA GLU A 318 19.75 -17.72 -17.40
C GLU A 318 20.85 -16.66 -17.32
N TRP A 319 20.48 -15.43 -16.97
CA TRP A 319 21.44 -14.35 -16.78
C TRP A 319 22.40 -14.62 -15.61
N LEU A 320 21.89 -15.05 -14.45
CA LEU A 320 22.72 -15.42 -13.30
C LEU A 320 23.68 -16.56 -13.67
N ALA A 321 23.17 -17.63 -14.29
CA ALA A 321 23.96 -18.79 -14.67
C ALA A 321 25.10 -18.44 -15.64
N ARG A 322 24.85 -17.54 -16.60
CA ARG A 322 25.90 -17.05 -17.52
C ARG A 322 26.91 -16.15 -16.81
N THR A 323 26.43 -15.24 -15.97
CA THR A 323 27.25 -14.19 -15.36
C THR A 323 28.16 -14.77 -14.28
N VAL A 324 27.63 -15.58 -13.37
CA VAL A 324 28.38 -16.17 -12.24
C VAL A 324 29.56 -17.03 -12.71
N ARG A 325 29.42 -17.76 -13.83
CA ARG A 325 30.52 -18.55 -14.42
C ARG A 325 31.77 -17.74 -14.79
N ARG A 326 31.63 -16.42 -14.97
CA ARG A 326 32.76 -15.52 -15.26
C ARG A 326 33.49 -15.03 -14.01
N HIS A 327 32.94 -15.31 -12.83
CA HIS A 327 33.46 -14.84 -11.55
C HIS A 327 33.98 -16.01 -10.70
N ASP A 328 34.60 -15.68 -9.57
CA ASP A 328 34.99 -16.65 -8.55
C ASP A 328 33.74 -17.25 -7.85
N PRO A 329 33.50 -18.57 -7.95
CA PRO A 329 32.32 -19.21 -7.35
C PRO A 329 32.36 -19.19 -5.83
N ALA A 330 33.54 -19.05 -5.20
CA ALA A 330 33.62 -18.91 -3.74
C ALA A 330 32.94 -17.62 -3.27
N ARG A 331 33.11 -16.52 -4.01
CA ARG A 331 32.48 -15.23 -3.69
C ARG A 331 31.00 -15.17 -4.10
N TRP A 332 30.62 -15.86 -5.18
CA TRP A 332 29.28 -15.75 -5.79
C TRP A 332 28.40 -16.99 -5.62
N LEU A 333 28.73 -17.83 -4.64
CA LEU A 333 27.91 -18.98 -4.24
C LEU A 333 26.44 -18.61 -3.98
N PRO A 334 26.11 -17.48 -3.32
CA PRO A 334 24.71 -17.08 -3.11
C PRO A 334 23.91 -16.88 -4.41
N ALA A 335 24.57 -16.39 -5.47
CA ALA A 335 23.94 -16.19 -6.77
C ALA A 335 23.72 -17.54 -7.50
N ALA A 336 24.68 -18.47 -7.40
CA ALA A 336 24.52 -19.82 -7.94
C ALA A 336 23.40 -20.60 -7.21
N ALA A 337 23.33 -20.49 -5.89
CA ALA A 337 22.28 -21.09 -5.07
C ALA A 337 20.89 -20.54 -5.42
N ALA A 338 20.76 -19.21 -5.58
CA ALA A 338 19.50 -18.58 -5.97
C ALA A 338 19.04 -19.02 -7.37
N ALA A 339 19.96 -19.12 -8.33
CA ALA A 339 19.66 -19.61 -9.67
C ALA A 339 19.14 -21.05 -9.63
N ALA A 340 19.82 -21.95 -8.91
CA ALA A 340 19.40 -23.35 -8.77
C ALA A 340 18.04 -23.49 -8.10
N HIS A 341 17.80 -22.76 -7.00
CA HIS A 341 16.52 -22.75 -6.31
C HIS A 341 15.37 -22.28 -7.22
N ALA A 342 15.59 -21.24 -8.01
CA ALA A 342 14.57 -20.73 -8.92
C ALA A 342 14.33 -21.65 -10.13
N ALA A 343 15.37 -22.29 -10.65
CA ALA A 343 15.23 -23.29 -11.72
C ALA A 343 14.40 -24.50 -11.25
N ASP A 344 14.62 -24.95 -10.02
CA ASP A 344 13.81 -26.00 -9.38
C ASP A 344 12.36 -25.55 -9.20
N ALA A 345 12.14 -24.32 -8.70
CA ALA A 345 10.80 -23.76 -8.55
C ALA A 345 10.04 -23.66 -9.89
N LEU A 346 10.75 -23.42 -11.00
CA LEU A 346 10.18 -23.42 -12.36
C LEU A 346 9.89 -24.83 -12.90
N GLY A 347 10.39 -25.90 -12.26
CA GLY A 347 10.41 -27.25 -12.82
C GLY A 347 11.40 -27.41 -13.98
N GLU A 348 12.40 -26.53 -14.08
CA GLU A 348 13.38 -26.46 -15.17
C GLU A 348 14.83 -26.50 -14.65
N PRO A 349 15.22 -27.50 -13.83
CA PRO A 349 16.55 -27.53 -13.20
C PRO A 349 17.69 -27.46 -14.24
N ALA A 350 17.47 -28.00 -15.44
CA ALA A 350 18.42 -28.02 -16.56
C ALA A 350 18.99 -26.63 -16.93
N LEU A 351 18.27 -25.53 -16.66
CA LEU A 351 18.74 -24.16 -16.88
C LEU A 351 20.05 -23.85 -16.15
N THR A 352 20.30 -24.50 -15.02
CA THR A 352 21.45 -24.20 -14.15
C THR A 352 22.54 -25.26 -14.17
N ARG A 353 22.30 -26.41 -14.82
CA ARG A 353 23.27 -27.51 -14.86
C ARG A 353 24.68 -27.09 -15.29
N PRO A 354 24.89 -26.26 -16.35
CA PRO A 354 26.23 -25.82 -16.73
C PRO A 354 26.93 -24.97 -15.68
N LEU A 355 26.19 -24.11 -14.97
CA LEU A 355 26.70 -23.31 -13.87
C LEU A 355 27.14 -24.20 -12.70
N LEU A 356 26.29 -25.17 -12.33
CA LEU A 356 26.53 -26.06 -11.21
C LEU A 356 27.74 -26.97 -11.43
N LEU A 357 27.93 -27.49 -12.65
CA LEU A 357 29.13 -28.24 -13.03
C LEU A 357 30.42 -27.39 -12.91
N ASP A 358 30.39 -26.15 -13.40
CA ASP A 358 31.53 -25.23 -13.32
C ASP A 358 31.90 -24.91 -11.86
N CYS A 359 30.90 -24.59 -11.04
CA CYS A 359 31.10 -24.29 -9.62
C CYS A 359 31.62 -25.51 -8.86
N ALA A 360 31.02 -26.69 -9.06
CA ALA A 360 31.44 -27.93 -8.40
C ALA A 360 32.89 -28.29 -8.72
N ALA A 361 33.32 -28.13 -9.98
CA ALA A 361 34.69 -28.40 -10.39
C ALA A 361 35.68 -27.41 -9.75
N ARG A 362 35.34 -26.12 -9.73
CA ARG A 362 36.22 -25.06 -9.19
C ARG A 362 36.26 -25.02 -7.67
N LEU A 363 35.23 -25.53 -7.00
CA LEU A 363 35.15 -25.61 -5.54
C LEU A 363 35.46 -27.01 -5.00
N ALA A 364 35.87 -27.98 -5.83
CA ALA A 364 36.07 -29.38 -5.43
C ALA A 364 37.02 -29.54 -4.22
N GLU A 365 38.02 -28.66 -4.11
CA GLU A 365 39.04 -28.61 -3.05
C GLU A 365 38.91 -27.36 -2.16
N ALA A 366 37.74 -26.71 -2.13
CA ALA A 366 37.53 -25.52 -1.30
C ALA A 366 37.59 -25.86 0.20
N ASP A 367 38.23 -24.99 0.99
CA ASP A 367 38.27 -25.12 2.45
C ASP A 367 36.86 -25.03 3.08
N ALA A 368 36.68 -25.72 4.20
CA ALA A 368 35.43 -25.68 4.98
C ALA A 368 34.99 -24.25 5.35
N ALA A 369 35.95 -23.33 5.53
CA ALA A 369 35.70 -21.93 5.83
C ALA A 369 34.89 -21.22 4.73
N VAL A 370 35.10 -21.58 3.45
CA VAL A 370 34.35 -21.01 2.32
C VAL A 370 32.86 -21.34 2.45
N TRP A 371 32.53 -22.60 2.76
CA TRP A 371 31.14 -23.02 2.95
C TRP A 371 30.53 -22.39 4.20
N GLN A 372 31.30 -22.33 5.29
CA GLN A 372 30.85 -21.74 6.55
C GLN A 372 30.52 -20.25 6.42
N GLU A 373 31.29 -19.49 5.63
CA GLU A 373 31.08 -18.05 5.39
C GLU A 373 29.69 -17.74 4.81
N HIS A 374 29.17 -18.60 3.94
CA HIS A 374 27.86 -18.39 3.28
C HIS A 374 26.66 -18.86 4.12
N GLY A 375 26.90 -19.70 5.12
CA GLY A 375 25.87 -20.26 5.97
C GLY A 375 24.96 -21.29 5.29
N MET A 376 24.22 -22.04 6.11
CA MET A 376 23.48 -23.24 5.66
C MET A 376 22.31 -22.95 4.72
N GLU A 377 21.73 -21.74 4.71
CA GLU A 377 20.66 -21.40 3.76
C GLU A 377 21.19 -21.42 2.32
N VAL A 378 22.30 -20.72 2.06
CA VAL A 378 22.93 -20.69 0.73
C VAL A 378 23.52 -22.04 0.37
N VAL A 379 24.33 -22.61 1.27
CA VAL A 379 25.04 -23.88 1.01
C VAL A 379 24.07 -25.01 0.72
N GLY A 380 23.01 -25.16 1.51
CA GLY A 380 22.05 -26.23 1.29
C GLY A 380 21.20 -26.04 0.03
N ALA A 381 20.88 -24.80 -0.38
CA ALA A 381 20.19 -24.55 -1.67
C ALA A 381 21.07 -24.95 -2.86
N PHE A 382 22.36 -24.61 -2.80
CA PHE A 382 23.34 -25.02 -3.80
C PHE A 382 23.49 -26.55 -3.86
N ALA A 383 23.58 -27.20 -2.69
CA ALA A 383 23.65 -28.67 -2.58
C ALA A 383 22.42 -29.37 -3.15
N SER A 384 21.21 -28.86 -2.88
CA SER A 384 19.98 -29.37 -3.49
C SER A 384 20.03 -29.30 -5.01
N GLY A 385 20.51 -28.18 -5.57
CA GLY A 385 20.70 -28.01 -7.00
C GLY A 385 21.67 -29.03 -7.62
N LEU A 386 22.82 -29.27 -6.97
CA LEU A 386 23.79 -30.27 -7.41
C LEU A 386 23.18 -31.67 -7.46
N ARG A 387 22.45 -32.05 -6.40
CA ARG A 387 21.82 -33.37 -6.27
C ARG A 387 20.69 -33.59 -7.26
N ALA A 388 19.91 -32.57 -7.58
CA ALA A 388 18.90 -32.62 -8.64
C ALA A 388 19.48 -33.00 -10.01
N HIS A 389 20.79 -32.82 -10.20
CA HIS A 389 21.52 -33.20 -11.42
C HIS A 389 22.48 -34.37 -11.26
N GLY A 390 22.55 -35.00 -10.08
CA GLY A 390 23.54 -36.03 -9.79
C GLY A 390 24.99 -35.53 -9.88
N ILE A 391 25.23 -34.24 -9.58
CA ILE A 391 26.57 -33.65 -9.55
C ILE A 391 27.12 -33.79 -8.12
N THR A 392 28.36 -34.27 -8.01
CA THR A 392 29.08 -34.40 -6.73
C THR A 392 30.08 -33.26 -6.54
N CYS A 393 30.27 -32.80 -5.31
CA CYS A 393 31.31 -31.81 -4.97
C CYS A 393 31.94 -32.23 -3.64
N VAL A 394 33.16 -32.79 -3.71
CA VAL A 394 33.80 -33.51 -2.60
C VAL A 394 33.94 -32.65 -1.34
N SER A 395 34.47 -31.43 -1.47
CA SER A 395 34.60 -30.48 -0.36
C SER A 395 33.26 -30.14 0.30
N LEU A 396 32.21 -29.91 -0.50
CA LEU A 396 30.86 -29.60 -0.01
C LEU A 396 30.24 -30.81 0.70
N ASP A 397 30.35 -32.00 0.13
CA ASP A 397 29.84 -33.23 0.73
C ASP A 397 30.53 -33.51 2.07
N GLY A 398 31.84 -33.28 2.15
CA GLY A 398 32.61 -33.34 3.39
C GLY A 398 32.14 -32.33 4.43
N PHE A 399 31.96 -31.06 4.04
CA PHE A 399 31.44 -30.00 4.92
C PHE A 399 30.04 -30.33 5.46
N LEU A 400 29.12 -30.75 4.58
CA LEU A 400 27.75 -31.07 4.93
C LEU A 400 27.66 -32.30 5.86
N THR A 401 28.47 -33.33 5.61
CA THR A 401 28.54 -34.52 6.46
C THR A 401 29.06 -34.17 7.85
N SER A 402 30.13 -33.37 7.92
CA SER A 402 30.68 -32.88 9.19
C SER A 402 29.67 -32.03 9.96
N THR A 403 28.97 -31.13 9.26
CA THR A 403 27.92 -30.28 9.86
C THR A 403 26.75 -31.12 10.38
N ALA A 404 26.29 -32.12 9.62
CA ALA A 404 25.23 -33.03 10.04
C ALA A 404 25.65 -33.82 11.29
N ALA A 405 26.85 -34.39 11.30
CA ALA A 405 27.39 -35.10 12.46
C ALA A 405 27.47 -34.20 13.71
N ALA A 406 27.89 -32.94 13.57
CA ALA A 406 27.90 -31.99 14.67
C ALA A 406 26.48 -31.68 15.18
N VAL A 407 25.51 -31.52 14.28
CA VAL A 407 24.10 -31.30 14.63
C VAL A 407 23.48 -32.52 15.30
N GLU A 408 23.87 -33.74 14.92
CA GLU A 408 23.39 -34.98 15.56
C GLU A 408 23.82 -35.12 17.03
N LEU A 409 24.91 -34.47 17.43
CA LEU A 409 25.39 -34.45 18.82
C LEU A 409 24.62 -33.47 19.71
N LEU A 410 23.78 -32.60 19.15
CA LEU A 410 22.99 -31.64 19.91
C LEU A 410 21.71 -32.28 20.44
N ASP A 411 21.25 -31.89 21.62
CA ASP A 411 19.95 -32.32 22.13
C ASP A 411 18.81 -31.51 21.51
N THR A 412 19.03 -30.20 21.36
CA THR A 412 18.09 -29.23 20.78
C THR A 412 18.86 -28.16 20.02
N VAL A 413 18.23 -27.56 19.00
CA VAL A 413 18.76 -26.36 18.35
C VAL A 413 17.91 -25.13 18.66
N PRO A 414 18.49 -23.92 18.68
CA PRO A 414 17.71 -22.69 18.75
C PRO A 414 16.70 -22.59 17.61
N ALA A 415 15.56 -21.93 17.83
CA ALA A 415 14.49 -21.81 16.83
C ALA A 415 14.98 -21.20 15.50
N GLN A 416 15.93 -20.27 15.55
CA GLN A 416 16.55 -19.66 14.36
C GLN A 416 17.37 -20.64 13.51
N ALA A 417 17.86 -21.75 14.09
CA ALA A 417 18.63 -22.77 13.38
C ALA A 417 17.73 -23.89 12.82
N ALA A 418 16.45 -23.93 13.17
CA ALA A 418 15.52 -24.95 12.72
C ALA A 418 15.44 -25.08 11.18
N PRO A 419 15.41 -23.99 10.38
CA PRO A 419 15.43 -24.11 8.92
C PRO A 419 16.69 -24.78 8.37
N SER A 420 17.84 -24.59 9.01
CA SER A 420 19.10 -25.22 8.61
C SER A 420 19.11 -26.72 8.90
N VAL A 421 18.56 -27.13 10.06
CA VAL A 421 18.41 -28.54 10.41
C VAL A 421 17.43 -29.24 9.46
N GLN A 422 16.29 -28.61 9.16
CA GLN A 422 15.33 -29.16 8.21
C GLN A 422 15.97 -29.34 6.84
N ARG A 423 16.79 -28.38 6.39
CA ARG A 423 17.50 -28.47 5.11
C ARG A 423 18.47 -29.64 5.06
N LEU A 424 19.18 -29.94 6.14
CA LEU A 424 20.02 -31.15 6.22
C LEU A 424 19.18 -32.43 6.11
N ALA A 425 17.97 -32.45 6.68
CA ALA A 425 17.05 -33.57 6.53
C ALA A 425 16.46 -33.69 5.12
N ASP A 426 16.15 -32.57 4.46
CA ASP A 426 15.70 -32.54 3.06
C ASP A 426 16.81 -33.03 2.11
N LEU A 427 18.06 -32.79 2.49
CA LEU A 427 19.26 -33.37 1.87
C LEU A 427 19.53 -34.81 2.37
N GLY A 428 18.67 -35.46 3.14
CA GLY A 428 18.89 -36.84 3.60
C GLY A 428 20.17 -37.05 4.42
N LEU A 429 20.77 -35.99 4.96
CA LEU A 429 21.95 -36.05 5.84
C LEU A 429 21.55 -36.21 7.31
N LEU A 430 20.30 -35.91 7.62
CA LEU A 430 19.66 -36.17 8.91
C LEU A 430 18.34 -36.91 8.69
N SER A 431 17.98 -37.81 9.60
CA SER A 431 16.64 -38.40 9.55
C SER A 431 15.57 -37.33 9.86
N PRO A 432 14.41 -37.34 9.18
CA PRO A 432 13.32 -36.40 9.47
C PRO A 432 12.87 -36.43 10.94
N ARG A 433 12.88 -37.62 11.55
CA ARG A 433 12.57 -37.80 12.98
C ARG A 433 13.59 -37.09 13.88
N ARG A 434 14.89 -37.16 13.55
CA ARG A 434 15.93 -36.47 14.32
C ARG A 434 15.81 -34.96 14.17
N ALA A 435 15.60 -34.48 12.95
CA ALA A 435 15.36 -33.06 12.70
C ALA A 435 14.17 -32.51 13.49
N ALA A 436 13.04 -33.23 13.51
CA ALA A 436 11.86 -32.86 14.30
C ALA A 436 12.13 -32.85 15.82
N ALA A 437 12.93 -33.80 16.31
CA ALA A 437 13.32 -33.85 17.72
C ALA A 437 14.21 -32.65 18.10
N LEU A 438 15.19 -32.31 17.26
CA LEU A 438 16.11 -31.19 17.48
C LEU A 438 15.41 -29.83 17.49
N THR A 439 14.37 -29.66 16.66
CA THR A 439 13.57 -28.43 16.58
C THR A 439 12.43 -28.39 17.60
N GLY A 440 12.34 -29.41 18.46
CA GLY A 440 11.43 -29.49 19.59
C GLY A 440 9.96 -29.68 19.22
N GLY A 441 9.63 -30.03 17.97
CA GLY A 441 8.25 -30.04 17.44
C GLY A 441 7.50 -28.73 17.67
N GLY A 442 8.22 -27.66 18.04
CA GLY A 442 7.68 -26.44 18.59
C GLY A 442 7.05 -25.64 17.48
N THR A 443 5.80 -25.22 17.71
CA THR A 443 5.13 -24.16 16.96
C THR A 443 6.16 -23.10 16.61
N THR A 444 6.45 -22.95 15.31
CA THR A 444 7.34 -21.96 14.74
C THR A 444 7.16 -20.67 15.51
N ALA A 445 8.23 -20.18 16.16
CA ALA A 445 8.19 -18.94 16.92
C ALA A 445 7.43 -17.90 16.09
N PRO A 446 6.43 -17.20 16.66
CA PRO A 446 5.55 -16.34 15.89
C PRO A 446 6.41 -15.35 15.11
N LEU A 447 6.49 -15.62 13.82
CA LEU A 447 7.26 -14.87 12.85
C LEU A 447 6.77 -13.43 12.97
N ALA A 448 7.69 -12.49 13.27
CA ALA A 448 7.38 -11.10 13.59
C ALA A 448 6.22 -10.55 12.73
N ALA A 449 5.30 -9.80 13.35
CA ALA A 449 4.08 -9.35 12.71
C ALA A 449 4.39 -8.75 11.33
N PRO A 450 3.70 -9.19 10.25
CA PRO A 450 3.96 -8.75 8.88
C PRO A 450 4.05 -7.22 8.74
N GLU A 451 3.30 -6.53 9.59
CA GLU A 451 3.14 -5.07 9.64
C GLU A 451 4.47 -4.32 9.79
N ALA A 452 5.38 -4.80 10.64
CA ALA A 452 6.66 -4.14 10.87
C ALA A 452 7.56 -4.21 9.62
N ALA A 453 7.57 -5.36 8.92
CA ALA A 453 8.36 -5.54 7.71
C ALA A 453 7.75 -4.80 6.51
N THR A 454 6.42 -4.70 6.43
CA THR A 454 5.73 -3.98 5.34
C THR A 454 5.85 -2.46 5.47
N GLY A 455 5.95 -1.92 6.70
CA GLY A 455 6.14 -0.48 6.93
C GLY A 455 7.42 0.07 6.29
N ASP A 456 8.41 -0.79 6.06
CA ASP A 456 9.68 -0.46 5.43
C ASP A 456 9.64 -0.41 3.89
N LEU A 457 8.58 -0.95 3.25
CA LEU A 457 8.48 -1.01 1.78
C LEU A 457 8.58 0.37 1.11
N PRO A 458 7.87 1.42 1.58
CA PRO A 458 7.96 2.74 0.96
C PRO A 458 9.38 3.33 1.03
N GLY A 459 10.09 3.14 2.16
CA GLY A 459 11.48 3.56 2.30
C GLY A 459 12.44 2.79 1.38
N ALA A 460 12.24 1.47 1.26
CA ALA A 460 13.03 0.63 0.38
C ALA A 460 12.85 1.02 -1.10
N TRP A 461 11.61 1.33 -1.51
CA TRP A 461 11.31 1.82 -2.85
C TRP A 461 11.94 3.18 -3.15
N ARG A 462 11.75 4.19 -2.27
CA ARG A 462 12.29 5.55 -2.45
C ARG A 462 13.81 5.55 -2.63
N ASN A 463 14.50 4.66 -1.93
CA ASN A 463 15.96 4.56 -1.95
C ASN A 463 16.48 3.48 -2.91
N TYR A 464 15.62 2.93 -3.77
CA TYR A 464 15.97 1.90 -4.76
C TYR A 464 16.66 0.65 -4.18
N HIS A 465 16.30 0.26 -2.94
CA HIS A 465 16.83 -0.92 -2.26
C HIS A 465 16.13 -2.22 -2.71
N LEU A 466 16.38 -2.63 -3.96
CA LEU A 466 15.72 -3.81 -4.56
C LEU A 466 15.88 -5.09 -3.74
N GLY A 467 17.05 -5.30 -3.11
CA GLY A 467 17.28 -6.45 -2.24
C GLY A 467 16.34 -6.48 -1.02
N LYS A 468 16.08 -5.31 -0.40
CA LYS A 468 15.16 -5.19 0.75
C LYS A 468 13.72 -5.46 0.32
N ILE A 469 13.29 -4.90 -0.83
CA ILE A 469 11.95 -5.15 -1.39
C ILE A 469 11.78 -6.65 -1.69
N ALA A 470 12.76 -7.27 -2.34
CA ALA A 470 12.75 -8.69 -2.64
C ALA A 470 12.69 -9.56 -1.38
N GLY A 471 13.44 -9.20 -0.33
CA GLY A 471 13.35 -9.87 0.97
C GLY A 471 11.94 -9.84 1.56
N ILE A 472 11.31 -8.66 1.57
CA ILE A 472 9.93 -8.50 2.08
C ILE A 472 8.93 -9.31 1.23
N VAL A 473 9.04 -9.27 -0.11
CA VAL A 473 8.20 -10.07 -1.02
C VAL A 473 8.32 -11.56 -0.75
N ARG A 474 9.56 -12.05 -0.63
CA ARG A 474 9.84 -13.46 -0.33
C ARG A 474 9.18 -13.88 0.99
N ASP A 475 9.31 -13.06 2.02
CA ASP A 475 8.80 -13.37 3.35
C ASP A 475 7.26 -13.32 3.39
N LEU A 476 6.63 -12.38 2.67
CA LEU A 476 5.18 -12.34 2.49
C LEU A 476 4.67 -13.57 1.73
N ALA A 477 5.32 -13.95 0.63
CA ALA A 477 4.94 -15.11 -0.16
C ALA A 477 5.02 -16.42 0.63
N ARG A 478 6.11 -16.62 1.40
CA ARG A 478 6.30 -17.79 2.27
C ARG A 478 5.24 -17.92 3.37
N ARG A 479 4.61 -16.82 3.77
CA ARG A 479 3.52 -16.78 4.76
C ARG A 479 2.13 -16.92 4.13
N GLY A 480 2.02 -17.23 2.84
CA GLY A 480 0.75 -17.32 2.12
C GLY A 480 0.20 -15.97 1.64
N GLY A 481 0.94 -14.87 1.84
CA GLY A 481 0.58 -13.53 1.40
C GLY A 481 0.87 -13.24 -0.08
N ALA A 482 1.09 -14.26 -0.91
CA ALA A 482 1.45 -14.07 -2.32
C ALA A 482 0.34 -13.37 -3.14
N ALA A 483 -0.93 -13.62 -2.80
CA ALA A 483 -2.08 -13.01 -3.46
C ALA A 483 -2.40 -11.59 -2.95
N HIS A 484 -1.83 -11.18 -1.81
CA HIS A 484 -2.10 -9.88 -1.21
C HIS A 484 -1.64 -8.73 -2.14
N ARG A 485 -2.44 -7.65 -2.25
CA ARG A 485 -2.12 -6.50 -3.13
C ARG A 485 -0.72 -5.94 -2.92
N LEU A 486 -0.26 -5.78 -1.67
CA LEU A 486 1.11 -5.33 -1.40
C LEU A 486 2.17 -6.20 -2.07
N THR A 487 2.04 -7.52 -1.97
CA THR A 487 2.96 -8.46 -2.58
C THR A 487 2.90 -8.35 -4.10
N ARG A 488 1.70 -8.30 -4.68
CA ARG A 488 1.53 -8.15 -6.13
C ARG A 488 2.13 -6.85 -6.64
N ASP A 489 1.87 -5.73 -5.98
CA ASP A 489 2.42 -4.43 -6.40
C ASP A 489 3.94 -4.36 -6.23
N ALA A 490 4.48 -4.99 -5.18
CA ALA A 490 5.91 -5.16 -5.01
C ALA A 490 6.53 -6.02 -6.11
N VAL A 491 5.90 -7.14 -6.48
CA VAL A 491 6.34 -7.99 -7.58
C VAL A 491 6.26 -7.22 -8.91
N ALA A 492 5.17 -6.51 -9.22
CA ALA A 492 5.07 -5.68 -10.42
C ALA A 492 6.18 -4.62 -10.47
N PHE A 493 6.50 -4.00 -9.33
CA PHE A 493 7.60 -3.06 -9.25
C PHE A 493 8.95 -3.73 -9.59
N LEU A 494 9.24 -4.89 -9.00
CA LEU A 494 10.45 -5.66 -9.29
C LEU A 494 10.53 -6.09 -10.76
N LEU A 495 9.43 -6.62 -11.31
CA LEU A 495 9.33 -7.03 -12.72
C LEU A 495 9.62 -5.86 -13.67
N ALA A 496 9.13 -4.66 -13.36
CA ALA A 496 9.43 -3.45 -14.13
C ALA A 496 10.91 -3.02 -14.07
N GLN A 497 11.71 -3.58 -13.15
CA GLN A 497 13.16 -3.35 -13.08
C GLN A 497 13.96 -4.35 -13.93
N GLN A 498 13.32 -5.32 -14.59
CA GLN A 498 14.05 -6.29 -15.41
C GLN A 498 14.56 -5.64 -16.70
N SER A 499 15.85 -5.81 -16.97
CA SER A 499 16.50 -5.40 -18.20
C SER A 499 16.30 -6.43 -19.32
N PRO A 500 16.50 -6.06 -20.60
CA PRO A 500 16.41 -7.00 -21.72
C PRO A 500 17.34 -8.21 -21.62
N CYS A 501 18.48 -8.10 -20.92
CA CYS A 501 19.40 -9.22 -20.73
C CYS A 501 19.00 -10.20 -19.62
N GLY A 502 17.92 -9.92 -18.88
CA GLY A 502 17.38 -10.77 -17.82
C GLY A 502 17.70 -10.32 -16.40
N ALA A 503 18.71 -9.46 -16.21
CA ALA A 503 19.11 -8.93 -14.91
C ALA A 503 18.10 -7.91 -14.34
N PHE A 504 18.08 -7.74 -13.02
CA PHE A 504 17.26 -6.74 -12.34
C PHE A 504 18.06 -5.53 -11.85
N GLY A 505 17.44 -4.36 -12.02
CA GLY A 505 17.88 -3.08 -11.49
C GLY A 505 18.75 -2.26 -12.44
N ARG A 506 18.93 -0.98 -12.09
CA ARG A 506 19.70 0.01 -12.84
C ARG A 506 20.61 0.79 -11.88
N PRO A 507 21.82 0.28 -11.57
CA PRO A 507 22.71 0.94 -10.63
C PRO A 507 23.13 2.31 -11.16
N ALA A 508 23.02 3.35 -10.32
CA ALA A 508 23.55 4.68 -10.63
C ALA A 508 25.07 4.74 -10.38
N CYS A 509 25.82 3.88 -11.07
CA CYS A 509 27.28 3.83 -11.03
C CYS A 509 27.83 3.72 -12.46
N ASP A 510 28.90 4.47 -12.74
CA ASP A 510 29.56 4.52 -14.05
C ASP A 510 30.56 3.38 -14.25
N ASP A 511 31.14 2.84 -13.17
CA ASP A 511 32.06 1.71 -13.25
C ASP A 511 31.33 0.41 -13.67
N PRO A 512 31.69 -0.21 -14.81
CA PRO A 512 31.04 -1.43 -15.28
C PRO A 512 31.13 -2.60 -14.29
N GLU A 513 32.24 -2.73 -13.56
CA GLU A 513 32.43 -3.84 -12.62
C GLU A 513 31.55 -3.69 -11.38
N GLU A 514 31.53 -2.50 -10.76
CA GLU A 514 30.59 -2.17 -9.69
C GLU A 514 29.13 -2.33 -10.13
N ARG A 515 28.80 -1.91 -11.36
CA ARG A 515 27.46 -2.06 -11.91
C ARG A 515 27.07 -3.54 -12.03
N GLU A 516 27.94 -4.39 -12.57
CA GLU A 516 27.68 -5.83 -12.67
C GLU A 516 27.56 -6.49 -11.30
N ARG A 517 28.40 -6.11 -10.33
CA ARG A 517 28.32 -6.60 -8.95
C ARG A 517 27.00 -6.23 -8.27
N ALA A 518 26.53 -4.99 -8.45
CA ALA A 518 25.24 -4.55 -7.94
C ALA A 518 24.08 -5.31 -8.60
N MET A 519 24.11 -5.47 -9.93
CA MET A 519 23.11 -6.24 -10.66
C MET A 519 23.08 -7.72 -10.26
N LEU A 520 24.22 -8.34 -9.98
CA LEU A 520 24.31 -9.71 -9.47
C LEU A 520 23.57 -9.84 -8.13
N SER A 521 23.90 -8.97 -7.17
CA SER A 521 23.30 -8.97 -5.83
C SER A 521 21.78 -8.74 -5.87
N TRP A 522 21.32 -7.76 -6.67
CA TRP A 522 19.89 -7.49 -6.82
C TRP A 522 19.16 -8.62 -7.54
N THR A 523 19.72 -9.13 -8.64
CA THR A 523 19.11 -10.22 -9.41
C THR A 523 18.99 -11.48 -8.56
N GLN A 524 20.03 -11.84 -7.78
CA GLN A 524 19.96 -12.94 -6.82
C GLN A 524 18.79 -12.79 -5.83
N SER A 525 18.66 -11.60 -5.25
CA SER A 525 17.60 -11.31 -4.28
C SER A 525 16.21 -11.41 -4.92
N VAL A 526 16.02 -10.80 -6.09
CA VAL A 526 14.75 -10.80 -6.82
C VAL A 526 14.38 -12.20 -7.30
N VAL A 527 15.32 -12.97 -7.83
CA VAL A 527 15.10 -14.37 -8.27
C VAL A 527 14.57 -15.23 -7.13
N THR A 528 15.16 -15.10 -5.93
CA THR A 528 14.70 -15.82 -4.74
C THR A 528 13.27 -15.42 -4.34
N ALA A 529 12.93 -14.13 -4.44
CA ALA A 529 11.59 -13.63 -4.14
C ALA A 529 10.55 -14.11 -5.15
N LEU A 530 10.86 -14.03 -6.45
CA LEU A 530 9.98 -14.48 -7.53
C LEU A 530 9.78 -16.00 -7.49
N ALA A 531 10.80 -16.79 -7.14
CA ALA A 531 10.66 -18.23 -6.94
C ALA A 531 9.67 -18.55 -5.80
N ALA A 532 9.75 -17.83 -4.69
CA ALA A 532 8.79 -17.98 -3.59
C ALA A 532 7.35 -17.63 -3.99
N VAL A 533 7.17 -16.55 -4.76
CA VAL A 533 5.86 -16.15 -5.31
C VAL A 533 5.34 -17.19 -6.30
N HIS A 534 6.20 -17.72 -7.17
CA HIS A 534 5.85 -18.74 -8.15
C HIS A 534 5.37 -20.03 -7.45
N ALA A 535 6.14 -20.52 -6.47
CA ALA A 535 5.82 -21.71 -5.69
C ALA A 535 4.50 -21.55 -4.90
N ALA A 536 4.27 -20.38 -4.31
CA ALA A 536 3.03 -20.09 -3.57
C ALA A 536 1.78 -20.05 -4.46
N GLY A 537 1.93 -19.77 -5.76
CA GLY A 537 0.81 -19.77 -6.71
C GLY A 537 0.33 -21.17 -7.13
N GLY A 538 1.02 -22.23 -6.70
CA GLY A 538 0.80 -23.60 -7.14
C GLY A 538 1.09 -23.82 -8.63
N PRO A 539 1.18 -25.08 -9.09
CA PRO A 539 1.11 -25.37 -10.52
C PRO A 539 -0.22 -24.80 -11.01
N GLY A 540 -0.17 -23.79 -11.87
CA GLY A 540 -1.37 -23.34 -12.57
C GLY A 540 -2.04 -24.56 -13.23
N PRO A 541 -3.37 -24.57 -13.40
CA PRO A 541 -4.02 -25.64 -14.15
C PRO A 541 -3.24 -25.81 -15.45
N ALA A 542 -2.72 -27.02 -15.69
CA ALA A 542 -1.97 -27.32 -16.90
C ALA A 542 -2.79 -26.78 -18.06
N PRO A 543 -2.20 -25.98 -18.98
CA PRO A 543 -2.95 -25.41 -20.08
C PRO A 543 -3.68 -26.57 -20.74
N THR A 544 -5.01 -26.58 -20.61
CA THR A 544 -5.84 -27.55 -21.30
C THR A 544 -5.50 -27.33 -22.75
N THR A 545 -4.76 -28.26 -23.33
CA THR A 545 -4.54 -28.33 -24.76
C THR A 545 -5.91 -28.49 -25.36
N THR A 546 -6.58 -27.36 -25.64
CA THR A 546 -7.77 -27.34 -26.46
C THR A 546 -7.34 -27.95 -27.77
N ASP A 547 -7.75 -29.20 -27.95
CA ASP A 547 -7.61 -29.96 -29.19
C ASP A 547 -8.07 -29.05 -30.32
N ALA A 548 -7.09 -28.52 -31.06
CA ALA A 548 -7.31 -27.90 -32.35
C ALA A 548 -7.60 -29.02 -33.36
N SER A 549 -8.75 -29.67 -33.16
CA SER A 549 -9.34 -30.65 -34.07
C SER A 549 -10.74 -30.16 -34.45
N ALA A 550 -10.81 -28.95 -35.01
CA ALA A 550 -11.96 -28.55 -35.81
C ALA A 550 -11.68 -29.04 -37.24
N PRO A 551 -12.47 -29.98 -37.80
CA PRO A 551 -12.29 -30.41 -39.18
C PRO A 551 -12.63 -29.24 -40.11
N ALA A 552 -11.79 -29.02 -41.11
CA ALA A 552 -12.04 -28.08 -42.18
C ALA A 552 -13.30 -28.50 -42.95
N GLU A 553 -14.40 -27.76 -42.79
CA GLU A 553 -15.53 -27.85 -43.72
C GLU A 553 -15.11 -27.29 -45.07
N THR A 554 -14.84 -28.20 -46.00
CA THR A 554 -14.68 -27.92 -47.42
C THR A 554 -16.03 -27.51 -48.02
N GLY A 555 -16.22 -26.20 -48.20
CA GLY A 555 -17.31 -25.65 -49.01
C GLY A 555 -17.07 -25.94 -50.49
N SER A 556 -17.95 -26.74 -51.08
CA SER A 556 -18.06 -26.95 -52.53
C SER A 556 -18.90 -25.82 -53.16
N PRO A 557 -18.60 -25.37 -54.39
CA PRO A 557 -19.36 -24.32 -55.07
C PRO A 557 -20.53 -24.91 -55.85
N VAL A 558 -21.72 -24.29 -55.79
CA VAL A 558 -22.80 -24.52 -56.76
C VAL A 558 -23.51 -23.19 -57.07
N ALA A 559 -23.47 -22.88 -58.37
CA ALA A 559 -24.38 -22.12 -59.25
C ALA A 559 -25.07 -20.83 -58.75
#